data_AF-A0A4V1BF76-F1
#
_entry.id   AF-A0A4V1BF76-F1
#
_cell.length_a   1.000
_cell.length_b   1.000
_cell.length_c   1.000
_cell.angle_alpha   90.00
_cell.angle_beta   90.00
_cell.angle_gamma   90.00
#
_symmetry.space_group_name_H-M   'P 1'
#
loop_
_entity.id
_entity.type
_entity.pdbx_description
1 polymer ?
#
loop_
_entity_poly.entity_id
_entity_poly.type
_entity_poly.pdbx_seq_one_letter_code
_entity_poly.pdbx_strand_id
1 'polypeptide(L)' 'MSEPLDTVRVLLGAAGLPASAAEMAGLAATYPEYRAATDALYVVSAARYVDPALRFYAQARTAEWDR' A
#
# COMPACT_ATOMS: atom_id res chain seq x y z
N MET A 1 8.59 8.43 17.25
CA MET A 1 8.41 7.95 15.87
C MET A 1 9.44 6.86 15.65
N SER A 2 9.06 5.65 15.24
CA SER A 2 10.05 4.62 14.92
C SER A 2 10.85 5.06 13.71
N GLU A 3 12.16 4.83 13.67
CA GLU A 3 12.94 5.14 12.48
C GLU A 3 12.44 4.29 11.28
N PRO A 4 12.46 4.83 10.04
CA PRO A 4 12.01 4.10 8.85
C PRO A 4 12.69 2.74 8.70
N LEU A 5 13.96 2.64 9.07
CA LEU A 5 14.74 1.40 9.01
C LEU A 5 14.18 0.31 9.94
N ASP A 6 13.80 0.66 11.17
CA ASP A 6 13.22 -0.30 12.11
C ASP A 6 11.85 -0.79 11.64
N THR A 7 11.06 0.11 11.04
CA THR A 7 9.75 -0.24 10.48
C THR A 7 9.91 -1.22 9.31
N VAL A 8 10.80 -0.92 8.37
CA VAL A 8 11.09 -1.82 7.24
C VAL A 8 11.60 -3.17 7.72
N ARG A 9 12.48 -3.20 8.74
CA ARG A 9 12.98 -4.46 9.31
C ARG A 9 11.86 -5.32 9.89
N VAL A 10 10.93 -4.72 10.63
CA VAL A 10 9.77 -5.42 11.20
C VAL A 10 8.87 -5.97 10.09
N LEU A 11 8.59 -5.16 9.05
CA LEU A 11 7.72 -5.58 7.94
C LEU A 11 8.32 -6.74 7.14
N LEU A 12 9.61 -6.66 6.80
CA LEU A 12 10.31 -7.73 6.10
C LEU A 12 10.39 -9.00 6.95
N GLY A 13 10.65 -8.85 8.26
CA GLY A 13 10.64 -9.95 9.22
C GLY A 13 9.27 -10.65 9.29
N ALA A 14 8.18 -9.89 9.36
CA ALA A 14 6.83 -10.43 9.35
C ALA A 14 6.47 -11.14 8.03
N ALA A 15 7.02 -10.67 6.90
CA ALA A 15 6.83 -11.29 5.60
C ALA A 15 7.77 -12.49 5.33
N GLY A 16 8.74 -12.76 6.23
CA GLY A 16 9.75 -13.79 6.02
C GLY A 16 10.71 -13.50 4.86
N LEU A 17 10.86 -12.22 4.51
CA LEU A 17 11.68 -11.79 3.37
C LEU A 17 13.08 -11.38 3.85
N PRO A 18 14.15 -12.04 3.37
CA PRO A 18 15.51 -11.59 3.66
C PRO A 18 15.82 -10.32 2.86
N ALA A 19 16.61 -9.42 3.43
CA ALA A 19 17.16 -8.25 2.74
C ALA A 19 18.57 -7.95 3.24
N SER A 20 19.45 -7.60 2.31
CA SER A 20 20.78 -7.07 2.61
C SER A 20 20.70 -5.68 3.26
N ALA A 21 21.81 -5.23 3.86
CA ALA A 21 21.88 -3.89 4.44
C ALA A 21 21.63 -2.77 3.41
N ALA A 22 22.09 -2.95 2.17
CA ALA A 22 21.87 -1.97 1.10
C ALA A 22 20.40 -1.91 0.68
N GLU A 23 19.73 -3.05 0.54
CA GLU A 23 18.30 -3.11 0.24
C GLU A 23 17.46 -2.50 1.36
N MET A 24 17.77 -2.82 2.63
CA MET A 24 17.11 -2.20 3.78
C MET A 24 17.28 -0.68 3.80
N ALA A 25 18.47 -0.16 3.49
CA ALA A 25 18.72 1.28 3.44
C ALA A 25 17.90 1.95 2.32
N GLY A 26 17.84 1.36 1.13
CA GLY A 26 17.04 1.88 0.01
C GLY A 26 15.53 1.86 0.29
N LEU A 27 15.04 0.77 0.87
CA LEU A 27 13.64 0.64 1.29
C LEU A 27 13.30 1.63 2.41
N ALA A 28 14.17 1.78 3.40
CA ALA A 28 13.97 2.73 4.50
C ALA A 28 13.92 4.19 4.02
N ALA A 29 14.74 4.54 3.03
CA ALA A 29 14.75 5.88 2.45
C ALA A 29 13.43 6.22 1.73
N THR A 30 12.84 5.24 1.03
CA THR A 30 11.61 5.43 0.23
C THR A 30 10.33 5.16 1.02
N TYR A 31 10.39 4.40 2.12
CA TYR A 31 9.23 4.00 2.91
C TYR A 31 8.33 5.16 3.37
N PRO A 32 8.83 6.32 3.83
CA PRO A 32 7.97 7.43 4.25
C PRO A 32 7.05 7.94 3.13
N GLU A 33 7.54 8.02 1.90
CA GLU A 33 6.77 8.48 0.74
C GLU A 33 5.68 7.46 0.38
N TYR A 34 6.02 6.18 0.34
CA TYR A 34 5.03 5.12 0.10
C TYR A 34 3.97 5.05 1.20
N ARG A 35 4.37 5.26 2.46
CA ARG A 35 3.44 5.30 3.59
C ARG A 35 2.46 6.47 3.43
N ALA A 36 2.96 7.66 3.13
CA ALA A 36 2.12 8.85 2.92
C ALA A 36 1.17 8.67 1.72
N ALA A 37 1.67 8.12 0.61
CA ALA A 37 0.85 7.84 -0.57
C ALA A 37 -0.24 6.81 -0.26
N THR A 38 0.07 5.76 0.52
CA THR A 38 -0.90 4.75 0.95
C THR A 38 -1.97 5.37 1.87
N ASP A 39 -1.55 6.19 2.83
CA ASP A 39 -2.48 6.86 3.75
C ASP A 39 -3.41 7.83 2.99
N ALA A 40 -2.93 8.50 1.95
CA ALA A 40 -3.75 9.37 1.10
C ALA A 40 -4.90 8.61 0.40
N LEU A 41 -4.72 7.33 0.05
CA LEU A 41 -5.78 6.51 -0.55
C LEU A 41 -6.99 6.33 0.39
N TYR A 42 -6.75 6.31 1.71
CA TYR A 42 -7.80 6.16 2.71
C TYR A 42 -8.52 7.47 3.07
N VAL A 43 -7.98 8.62 2.66
CA VAL A 43 -8.60 9.95 2.90
C VAL A 43 -9.72 10.26 1.89
N VAL A 44 -9.78 9.52 0.77
CA VAL A 44 -10.78 9.74 -0.27
C VAL A 44 -12.16 9.29 0.22
N SER A 45 -12.97 10.23 0.68
CA SER A 45 -14.33 9.97 1.20
C SER A 45 -15.23 9.24 0.20
N ALA A 46 -15.08 9.53 -1.09
CA ALA A 46 -15.79 8.84 -2.17
C ALA A 46 -15.46 7.34 -2.21
N ALA A 47 -14.24 6.93 -1.83
CA ALA A 47 -13.81 5.53 -1.80
C ALA A 47 -14.40 4.72 -0.63
N ARG A 48 -15.13 5.36 0.30
CA ARG A 48 -15.73 4.67 1.46
C ARG A 48 -16.84 3.69 1.08
N TYR A 49 -17.55 3.97 -0.02
CA TYR A 49 -18.70 3.20 -0.47
C TYR A 49 -18.51 2.59 -1.86
N VAL A 50 -17.33 2.75 -2.46
CA VAL A 50 -17.04 2.08 -3.74
C VAL A 50 -16.95 0.58 -3.52
N ASP A 51 -17.45 -0.16 -4.50
CA ASP A 51 -17.26 -1.59 -4.55
C ASP A 51 -15.76 -1.90 -4.64
N PRO A 52 -15.19 -2.78 -3.79
CA PRO A 52 -13.79 -3.18 -3.94
C PRO A 52 -13.53 -3.64 -5.38
N ALA A 53 -12.51 -3.07 -6.02
CA ALA A 53 -12.13 -3.43 -7.39
C ALA A 53 -11.84 -4.93 -7.58
N LEU A 54 -11.58 -5.64 -6.47
CA LEU A 54 -11.33 -7.08 -6.43
C LEU A 54 -12.60 -7.93 -6.29
N ARG A 55 -13.80 -7.35 -6.23
CA ARG A 55 -15.02 -8.14 -6.33
C ARG A 55 -15.11 -8.70 -7.75
N PHE A 56 -14.75 -9.97 -7.87
CA PHE A 56 -14.95 -10.72 -9.08
C PHE A 56 -16.45 -10.95 -9.28
N TYR A 57 -16.98 -10.42 -10.38
CA TYR A 57 -18.31 -10.73 -10.86
C TYR A 57 -18.18 -11.64 -12.08
N ALA A 58 -18.76 -12.84 -12.00
CA ALA A 58 -18.78 -13.78 -13.13
C ALA A 58 -19.57 -13.24 -14.34
N GLN A 59 -20.43 -12.24 -14.12
CA GLN A 59 -21.13 -11.51 -15.17
C GLN A 59 -20.45 -10.15 -15.40
N ALA A 60 -20.19 -9.81 -16.67
CA ALA A 60 -19.64 -8.50 -17.02
C ALA A 60 -20.62 -7.38 -16.60
N ARG A 61 -20.17 -6.50 -15.71
CA ARG A 61 -20.89 -5.26 -15.36
C ARG A 61 -20.00 -4.07 -15.66
N THR A 62 -19.86 -3.71 -16.92
CA THR A 62 -19.39 -2.37 -17.29
C THR A 62 -20.56 -1.40 -17.09
N ALA A 63 -20.56 -0.65 -15.99
CA ALA A 63 -21.27 0.63 -15.95
C ALA A 63 -20.32 1.70 -16.48
N GLU A 64 -20.82 2.54 -17.37
CA GLU A 64 -20.08 3.69 -17.87
C GLU A 64 -19.78 4.63 -16.68
N TRP A 65 -18.54 5.10 -16.58
CA TRP A 65 -18.18 6.10 -15.58
C TRP A 65 -18.80 7.43 -16.05
N ASP A 66 -19.91 7.85 -15.43
CA ASP A 66 -20.55 9.14 -15.72
C ASP A 66 -19.52 10.27 -15.60
N ARG A 67 -19.28 10.95 -16.72
CA ARG A 67 -18.24 11.95 -16.92
C ARG A 67 -18.68 13.34 -16.46
#